data_AF-A0A4S0ICL7-F1
#
_entry.id   AF-A0A4S0ICL7-F1
#
_cell.length_a   1.000
_cell.length_b   1.000
_cell.length_c   1.000
_cell.angle_alpha   90.00
_cell.angle_beta   90.00
_cell.angle_gamma   90.00
#
_symmetry.space_group_name_H-M   'P 1'
#
loop_
_entity.id
_entity.type
_entity.pdbx_description
1 polymer ?
#
loop_
_entity_poly.entity_id
_entity_poly.type
_entity_poly.pdbx_seq_one_letter_code
_entity_poly.pdbx_strand_id
1 'polypeptide(L)' 'PKPSPDGLQQHLRRWGIAAAEAVMVGDHAYDLECGRAAGTHTVLVNLPENPWPGRADWHCADCRALLAAWQQKG' A
#
# COMPACT_ATOMS: atom_id res chain seq x y z
N PRO A 1 2.19 15.59 5.28
CA PRO A 1 1.26 15.20 4.18
C PRO A 1 1.95 14.18 3.28
N LYS A 2 1.23 13.27 2.61
CA LYS A 2 1.84 12.34 1.63
C LYS A 2 2.62 13.14 0.57
N PRO A 3 3.79 12.69 0.10
CA PRO A 3 4.38 11.36 0.29
C PRO A 3 5.21 11.18 1.59
N SER A 4 5.21 12.14 2.53
CA SER A 4 5.88 11.93 3.82
C SER A 4 5.29 10.71 4.57
N PRO A 5 6.14 9.83 5.14
CA PRO A 5 5.72 8.62 5.84
C PRO A 5 5.23 8.87 7.28
N ASP A 6 5.34 10.09 7.81
CA ASP A 6 5.17 10.38 9.25
C ASP A 6 3.81 9.91 9.79
N GLY A 7 2.74 10.10 9.01
CA GLY A 7 1.40 9.65 9.37
C GLY A 7 1.30 8.13 9.47
N LEU A 8 1.85 7.41 8.48
CA LEU A 8 1.85 5.94 8.48
C LEU A 8 2.72 5.38 9.61
N GLN A 9 3.89 5.97 9.85
CA GLN A 9 4.74 5.61 10.99
C GLN A 9 4.06 5.85 12.34
N GLN A 10 3.26 6.92 12.46
CA GLN A 10 2.45 7.15 13.66
C GLN A 10 1.41 6.03 13.86
N HIS A 11 0.74 5.58 12.80
CA HIS A 11 -0.19 4.44 12.87
C HIS A 11 0.52 3.15 13.28
N LEU A 12 1.66 2.81 12.64
CA LEU A 12 2.46 1.63 12.98
C LEU A 12 2.87 1.64 14.46
N ARG A 13 3.38 2.77 14.98
CA ARG A 13 3.72 2.91 16.41
C ARG A 13 2.52 2.72 17.33
N ARG A 14 1.35 3.24 16.96
CA ARG A 14 0.12 3.12 17.76
C ARG A 14 -0.45 1.70 17.76
N TRP A 15 -0.27 0.97 16.66
CA TRP A 15 -0.68 -0.42 16.54
C TRP A 15 0.34 -1.39 17.15
N GLY A 16 1.59 -0.97 17.31
CA GLY A 16 2.65 -1.80 17.88
C GLY A 16 3.13 -2.89 16.93
N ILE A 17 3.02 -2.67 15.61
CA ILE A 17 3.44 -3.63 14.57
C ILE A 17 4.62 -3.09 13.76
N ALA A 18 5.41 -3.98 13.18
CA ALA A 18 6.46 -3.63 12.23
C ALA A 18 5.85 -3.20 10.89
N ALA A 19 6.60 -2.38 10.14
CA ALA A 19 6.15 -1.92 8.82
C ALA A 19 5.91 -3.08 7.83
N ALA A 20 6.73 -4.14 7.91
CA ALA A 20 6.58 -5.35 7.11
C ALA A 20 5.29 -6.15 7.40
N GLU A 21 4.61 -5.87 8.51
CA GLU A 21 3.32 -6.48 8.87
C GLU A 21 2.13 -5.64 8.37
N ALA A 22 2.40 -4.53 7.68
CA ALA A 22 1.39 -3.61 7.18
C ALA A 22 1.48 -3.43 5.67
N VAL A 23 0.35 -3.01 5.09
CA VAL A 23 0.23 -2.67 3.68
C VAL A 23 -0.42 -1.29 3.52
N MET A 24 0.19 -0.44 2.69
CA MET A 24 -0.38 0.82 2.25
C MET A 24 -1.16 0.59 0.96
N VAL A 25 -2.46 0.83 0.96
CA VAL A 25 -3.33 0.73 -0.22
C VAL A 25 -3.67 2.14 -0.71
N GLY A 26 -3.51 2.41 -2.00
CA GLY A 26 -3.85 3.70 -2.59
C GLY A 26 -3.97 3.67 -4.10
N ASP A 27 -4.35 4.80 -4.67
CA ASP A 27 -4.61 5.00 -6.11
C ASP A 27 -3.71 6.09 -6.71
N HIS A 28 -2.84 6.71 -5.91
CA HIS A 28 -1.95 7.78 -6.34
C HIS A 28 -0.47 7.45 -6.06
N ALA A 29 0.44 8.03 -6.86
CA ALA A 29 1.89 7.85 -6.69
C ALA A 29 2.38 8.17 -5.27
N TYR A 30 1.79 9.19 -4.65
CA TYR A 30 2.11 9.63 -3.28
C TYR A 30 1.73 8.59 -2.21
N ASP A 31 0.73 7.74 -2.46
CA ASP A 31 0.40 6.64 -1.56
C ASP A 31 1.52 5.60 -1.55
N LEU A 32 1.97 5.22 -2.75
CA LEU A 32 3.03 4.24 -2.94
C LEU A 32 4.36 4.76 -2.37
N GLU A 33 4.71 6.02 -2.66
CA GLU A 33 5.92 6.65 -2.10
C GLU A 33 5.86 6.73 -0.58
N CYS A 34 4.71 7.09 0.00
CA CYS A 34 4.50 7.13 1.44
C CYS A 34 4.69 5.74 2.08
N GLY A 35 4.05 4.71 1.52
CA GLY A 35 4.17 3.33 1.99
C GLY A 35 5.62 2.83 1.95
N ARG A 36 6.31 3.03 0.82
CA ARG A 36 7.71 2.65 0.66
C ARG A 36 8.64 3.39 1.62
N ALA A 37 8.44 4.70 1.80
CA ALA A 37 9.23 5.49 2.74
C ALA A 37 9.00 5.07 4.19
N ALA A 38 7.81 4.54 4.52
CA ALA A 38 7.52 3.96 5.82
C ALA A 38 8.03 2.52 5.99
N GLY A 39 8.47 1.87 4.91
CA GLY A 39 8.91 0.48 4.89
C GLY A 39 7.77 -0.54 4.87
N THR A 40 6.55 -0.13 4.54
CA THR A 40 5.41 -1.05 4.39
C THR A 40 5.39 -1.69 3.01
N HIS A 41 4.64 -2.77 2.87
CA HIS A 41 4.19 -3.18 1.55
C HIS A 41 3.23 -2.15 0.93
N THR A 42 3.02 -2.24 -0.38
CA THR A 42 2.24 -1.29 -1.15
C THR A 42 1.33 -1.97 -2.17
N VAL A 43 0.07 -1.52 -2.24
CA VAL A 43 -0.92 -1.98 -3.21
C VAL A 43 -1.49 -0.79 -3.96
N LEU A 44 -1.42 -0.85 -5.30
CA LEU A 44 -2.12 0.08 -6.17
C LEU A 44 -3.52 -0.46 -6.50
N VAL A 45 -4.55 0.39 -6.37
CA VAL A 45 -5.92 0.09 -6.79
C VAL A 45 -6.50 1.20 -7.67
N ASN A 46 -7.60 0.91 -8.36
CA ASN A 46 -8.43 1.88 -9.11
C ASN A 46 -7.75 2.54 -10.33
N LEU A 47 -6.64 1.97 -10.79
CA LEU A 47 -6.04 2.30 -12.08
C LEU A 47 -6.07 1.06 -13.00
N PRO A 48 -6.35 1.22 -14.31
CA PRO A 48 -6.42 0.10 -15.24
C PRO A 48 -5.07 -0.56 -15.49
N GLU A 49 -3.98 0.19 -15.27
CA GLU A 49 -2.59 -0.23 -15.42
C GLU A 49 -1.75 0.25 -14.24
N ASN A 50 -0.50 -0.21 -14.14
CA ASN A 50 0.46 0.28 -13.17
C ASN A 50 1.40 1.30 -13.83
N PRO A 51 1.10 2.62 -13.76
CA PRO A 51 1.95 3.65 -14.35
C PRO A 51 3.27 3.86 -13.57
N TRP A 52 3.43 3.23 -12.41
CA TRP A 52 4.59 3.39 -11.53
C TRP A 52 5.24 2.03 -11.22
N PRO A 53 5.86 1.39 -12.22
CA PRO A 53 6.50 0.09 -12.03
C PRO A 53 7.56 0.16 -10.92
N GLY A 54 7.59 -0.88 -10.08
CA GLY A 54 8.49 -0.97 -8.92
C GLY A 54 8.08 -0.15 -7.69
N ARG A 55 6.97 0.61 -7.75
CA ARG A 55 6.46 1.36 -6.60
C ARG A 55 5.34 0.65 -5.83
N ALA A 56 4.59 -0.22 -6.51
CA ALA A 56 3.59 -1.09 -5.89
C ALA A 56 4.10 -2.53 -5.89
N ASP A 57 3.97 -3.24 -4.77
CA ASP A 57 4.26 -4.67 -4.68
C ASP A 57 3.15 -5.48 -5.37
N TRP A 58 1.91 -5.00 -5.29
CA TRP A 58 0.77 -5.56 -6.01
C TRP A 58 -0.09 -4.47 -6.65
N HIS A 59 -0.73 -4.81 -7.77
CA HIS A 59 -1.70 -3.96 -8.44
C HIS A 59 -2.99 -4.76 -8.65
N CYS A 60 -4.11 -4.17 -8.25
CA CYS A 60 -5.44 -4.72 -8.44
C CYS A 60 -6.32 -3.68 -9.14
N ALA A 61 -7.24 -4.12 -9.99
CA ALA A 61 -8.12 -3.19 -10.72
C ALA A 61 -8.97 -2.33 -9.75
N ASP A 62 -9.46 -2.92 -8.67
CA ASP A 62 -10.23 -2.25 -7.62
C ASP A 62 -10.11 -3.00 -6.27
N CYS A 63 -10.80 -2.51 -5.24
CA CYS A 63 -10.83 -3.16 -3.92
C CYS A 63 -11.52 -4.54 -3.92
N ARG A 64 -12.41 -4.83 -4.88
CA ARG A 64 -13.04 -6.16 -4.98
C ARG A 64 -12.03 -7.19 -5.49
N ALA A 65 -11.24 -6.83 -6.50
CA ALA A 65 -10.15 -7.64 -6.99
C ALA A 65 -9.09 -7.86 -5.89
N LEU A 66 -8.77 -6.84 -5.09
CA LEU A 66 -7.88 -6.97 -3.93
C LEU A 66 -8.41 -7.98 -2.91
N LEU A 67 -9.69 -7.89 -2.55
CA LEU A 67 -10.33 -8.84 -1.62
C LEU A 67 -10.29 -10.26 -2.17
N ALA A 68 -10.64 -10.46 -3.44
CA ALA A 68 -10.61 -11.77 -4.09
C ALA A 68 -9.19 -12.37 -4.09
N ALA A 69 -8.17 -11.56 -4.39
CA ALA A 69 -6.77 -11.99 -4.34
C ALA A 69 -6.33 -12.35 -2.92
N TRP A 70 -6.79 -11.62 -1.91
CA TRP A 70 -6.49 -11.92 -0.50
C TRP A 70 -7.12 -13.25 -0.05
N GLN A 71 -8.39 -13.48 -0.40
CA GLN A 71 -9.10 -14.71 -0.02
C GLN A 71 -8.52 -15.97 -0.67
N GLN A 72 -7.89 -15.85 -1.84
CA GLN A 72 -7.22 -16.96 -2.52
C GLN A 72 -5.86 -17.35 -1.90
N LYS A 73 -5.33 -16.53 -0.97
CA LYS A 73 -4.11 -16.87 -0.22
C LYS A 73 -4.39 -17.75 1.02
N GLY A 74 -5.65 -18.07 1.30
CA GLY A 74 -6.07 -18.96 2.39
C GLY A 74 -5.86 -20.44 2.08
#